data_AF-A0A2P7QS92-F1
#
_entry.id   AF-A0A2P7QS92-F1
#
_cell.length_a   1.000
_cell.length_b   1.000
_cell.length_c   1.000
_cell.angle_alpha   90.00
_cell.angle_beta   90.00
_cell.angle_gamma   90.00
#
_symmetry.space_group_name_H-M   'P 1'
#
loop_
_entity.id
_entity.type
_entity.pdbx_description
1 polymer ?
#
loop_
_entity_poly.entity_id
_entity_poly.type
_entity_poly.pdbx_seq_one_letter_code
_entity_poly.pdbx_strand_id
1 'polypeptide(L)'
;MGSEIIVIPAIFIGLPWVVLHYITRWKTAATLTTDDEKLIEDLYDLARRLDDRVDTIERIVAAENPNWRSLAADPLQSGIEDRAHESLRRIK
;
A
#
# COMPACT_ATOMS: atom_id res chain seq x y z
N MET A 1 -15.18 14.70 56.59
CA MET A 1 -13.76 14.67 57.02
C MET A 1 -13.30 13.23 56.92
N GLY A 2 -12.61 12.86 55.84
CA GLY A 2 -12.21 11.46 55.61
C GLY A 2 -12.01 11.11 54.14
N SER A 3 -12.63 11.85 53.22
CA SER A 3 -12.36 11.73 51.79
C SER A 3 -10.96 12.25 51.43
N GLU A 4 -10.44 13.24 52.17
CA GLU A 4 -9.12 13.82 51.89
C GLU A 4 -7.98 12.79 52.08
N ILE A 5 -8.15 11.85 53.01
CA ILE A 5 -7.15 10.82 53.34
C ILE A 5 -7.04 9.77 52.22
N ILE A 6 -8.10 9.58 51.43
CA ILE A 6 -8.14 8.60 50.33
C ILE A 6 -7.66 9.23 49.02
N VAL A 7 -8.04 10.48 48.75
CA VAL A 7 -7.76 11.15 47.47
C VAL A 7 -6.25 11.41 47.26
N ILE A 8 -5.53 11.80 48.31
CA ILE A 8 -4.09 12.10 48.22
C ILE A 8 -3.28 10.87 47.78
N PRO A 9 -3.32 9.72 48.47
CA PRO A 9 -2.58 8.54 48.00
C PRO A 9 -3.12 8.00 46.68
N ALA A 10 -4.43 8.10 46.42
CA ALA A 10 -5.01 7.66 45.15
C ALA A 10 -4.46 8.43 43.94
N ILE A 11 -4.21 9.74 44.06
CA ILE A 11 -3.57 10.54 43.01
C ILE A 11 -2.10 10.20 42.89
N PHE A 12 -1.37 10.05 44.01
CA PHE A 12 0.05 9.70 43.99
C PHE A 12 0.34 8.28 43.49
N ILE A 13 -0.63 7.38 43.53
CA ILE A 13 -0.51 6.03 42.97
C ILE A 13 -1.08 6.00 41.55
N GLY A 14 -2.20 6.67 41.32
CA GLY A 14 -2.88 6.74 40.03
C GLY A 14 -2.07 7.49 38.97
N LEU A 15 -1.46 8.63 39.29
CA LEU A 15 -0.64 9.38 38.33
C LEU A 15 0.56 8.57 37.84
N PRO A 16 1.43 8.01 38.72
CA PRO A 16 2.52 7.15 38.28
C PRO A 16 2.04 5.88 37.56
N TRP A 17 0.90 5.30 37.96
CA TRP A 17 0.33 4.14 37.26
C TRP A 17 -0.09 4.48 35.83
N VAL A 18 -0.77 5.61 35.63
CA VAL A 18 -1.13 6.13 34.31
C VAL A 18 0.12 6.38 33.49
N VAL A 19 1.11 7.10 34.04
CA VAL A 19 2.38 7.39 33.37
C VAL A 19 3.11 6.10 32.98
N LEU A 20 3.20 5.12 33.88
CA LEU A 20 3.84 3.83 33.61
C LEU A 20 3.06 3.01 32.55
N HIS A 21 1.73 3.06 32.58
CA HIS A 21 0.88 2.41 31.57
C HIS A 21 1.17 2.97 30.17
N TYR A 22 1.23 4.31 30.04
CA TYR A 22 1.53 4.95 28.77
C TYR A 22 2.97 4.71 28.31
N ILE A 23 3.96 4.75 29.21
CA ILE A 23 5.36 4.44 28.88
C ILE A 23 5.51 2.98 28.42
N THR A 24 4.83 2.03 29.09
CA THR A 24 4.87 0.61 28.70
C THR A 24 4.27 0.42 27.31
N ARG A 25 3.12 1.06 27.03
CA ARG A 25 2.51 1.09 25.69
C ARG A 25 3.43 1.73 24.65
N TRP A 26 4.16 2.78 25.00
CA TRP A 26 5.09 3.45 24.08
C TRP A 26 6.35 2.62 23.81
N LYS A 27 6.92 1.92 24.80
CA LYS A 27 8.03 1.00 24.56
C LYS A 27 7.61 -0.21 23.72
N THR A 28 6.40 -0.73 23.92
CA THR A 28 5.85 -1.78 23.05
C THR A 28 5.57 -1.27 21.64
N ALA A 29 5.09 -0.03 21.49
CA ALA A 29 4.95 0.62 20.18
C ALA A 29 6.30 0.92 19.50
N ALA A 30 7.37 1.16 20.27
CA ALA A 30 8.70 1.38 19.72
C ALA A 30 9.34 0.08 19.17
N THR A 31 9.00 -1.10 19.69
CA THR A 31 9.39 -2.38 19.04
C THR A 31 8.76 -2.52 17.64
N LEU A 32 7.63 -1.87 17.39
CA LEU A 32 6.99 -1.84 16.08
C LEU A 32 7.86 -1.17 15.01
N THR A 33 8.75 -0.23 15.35
CA THR A 33 9.59 0.45 14.33
C THR A 33 10.58 -0.49 13.64
N THR A 34 11.07 -1.52 14.33
CA THR A 34 11.95 -2.54 13.75
C THR A 34 11.15 -3.53 12.91
N ASP A 35 9.91 -3.84 13.32
CA ASP A 35 8.98 -4.61 12.50
C ASP A 35 8.56 -3.82 11.25
N ASP A 36 8.44 -2.49 11.33
CA ASP A 36 8.13 -1.62 10.19
C ASP A 36 9.28 -1.58 9.17
N GLU A 37 10.54 -1.50 9.63
CA GLU A 37 11.71 -1.59 8.75
C GLU A 37 11.73 -2.94 8.01
N LYS A 38 11.47 -4.02 8.72
CA LYS A 38 11.35 -5.36 8.14
C LYS A 38 10.16 -5.48 7.18
N LEU A 39 9.03 -4.87 7.50
CA LEU A 39 7.85 -4.85 6.64
C LEU A 39 8.16 -4.12 5.31
N ILE A 40 8.89 -3.01 5.37
CA ILE A 40 9.31 -2.28 4.17
C ILE A 40 10.26 -3.13 3.33
N GLU A 41 11.21 -3.84 3.95
CA GLU A 41 12.11 -4.75 3.24
C GLU A 41 11.34 -5.90 2.57
N ASP A 42 10.39 -6.53 3.28
CA ASP A 42 9.53 -7.58 2.74
C ASP A 42 8.66 -7.05 1.56
N LEU A 43 8.10 -5.84 1.67
CA LEU A 43 7.34 -5.21 0.60
C LEU A 43 8.19 -4.90 -0.63
N TYR A 44 9.43 -4.48 -0.42
CA TYR A 44 10.38 -4.24 -1.50
C TYR A 44 10.72 -5.54 -2.25
N ASP A 45 10.97 -6.63 -1.51
CA ASP A 45 11.23 -7.94 -2.10
C ASP A 45 10.01 -8.48 -2.87
N LEU A 46 8.81 -8.27 -2.36
CA LEU A 46 7.57 -8.62 -3.06
C LEU A 46 7.39 -7.80 -4.35
N ALA A 47 7.64 -6.49 -4.30
CA ALA A 47 7.56 -5.62 -5.46
C ALA A 47 8.55 -6.05 -6.54
N ARG A 48 9.80 -6.35 -6.17
CA ARG A 48 10.84 -6.81 -7.10
C ARG A 48 10.47 -8.12 -7.78
N ARG A 49 9.94 -9.09 -7.03
CA ARG A 49 9.46 -10.36 -7.60
C ARG A 49 8.24 -10.20 -8.49
N LEU A 50 7.37 -9.24 -8.18
CA LEU A 50 6.22 -8.92 -9.03
C LEU A 50 6.71 -8.34 -10.37
N ASP A 51 7.68 -7.44 -10.33
CA ASP A 51 8.31 -6.86 -11.51
C ASP A 51 8.95 -7.91 -12.42
N ASP A 52 9.71 -8.87 -11.84
CA ASP A 52 10.29 -10.01 -12.57
C ASP A 52 9.21 -10.85 -13.30
N ARG A 53 8.02 -10.96 -12.71
CA ARG A 53 6.89 -11.68 -13.32
C ARG A 53 6.17 -10.84 -14.36
N VAL A 54 6.10 -9.53 -14.18
CA VAL A 54 5.54 -8.60 -15.17
C VAL A 54 6.28 -8.75 -16.49
N ASP A 55 7.61 -8.88 -16.50
CA ASP A 55 8.39 -9.13 -17.73
C ASP A 55 7.91 -10.39 -18.49
N THR A 56 7.62 -11.47 -17.74
CA THR A 56 7.06 -12.69 -18.34
C THR A 56 5.65 -12.46 -18.89
N ILE A 57 4.81 -11.70 -18.18
CA ILE A 57 3.47 -11.30 -18.65
C ILE A 57 3.61 -10.44 -19.92
N GLU A 58 4.52 -9.47 -19.96
CA GLU A 58 4.74 -8.64 -21.15
C GLU A 58 5.09 -9.49 -22.37
N ARG A 59 5.93 -10.51 -22.19
CA ARG A 59 6.28 -11.44 -23.27
C ARG A 59 5.07 -12.27 -23.74
N ILE A 60 4.25 -12.76 -22.81
CA ILE A 60 3.05 -13.55 -23.15
C ILE A 60 2.04 -12.65 -23.87
N VAL A 61 1.74 -11.47 -23.32
CA VAL A 61 0.79 -10.53 -23.91
C VAL A 61 1.27 -10.03 -25.26
N ALA A 62 2.59 -9.82 -25.45
CA ALA A 62 3.16 -9.50 -26.75
C ALA A 62 3.01 -10.63 -27.78
N ALA A 63 3.09 -11.90 -27.35
CA ALA A 63 2.88 -13.04 -28.21
C ALA A 63 1.41 -13.24 -28.60
N GLU A 64 0.48 -12.96 -27.67
CA GLU A 64 -0.97 -13.09 -27.93
C GLU A 64 -1.56 -11.90 -28.69
N ASN A 65 -1.08 -10.68 -28.43
CA ASN A 65 -1.60 -9.44 -29.02
C ASN A 65 -0.46 -8.47 -29.34
N PRO A 66 0.12 -8.48 -30.55
CA PRO A 66 1.29 -7.66 -30.89
C PRO A 66 1.13 -6.15 -30.66
N ASN A 67 -0.11 -5.64 -30.64
CA ASN A 67 -0.44 -4.24 -30.47
C ASN A 67 -0.92 -3.89 -29.04
N TRP A 68 -0.66 -4.71 -28.03
CA TRP A 68 -1.16 -4.47 -26.67
C TRP A 68 -0.58 -3.21 -25.99
N ARG A 69 0.68 -2.84 -26.32
CA ARG A 69 1.35 -1.69 -25.73
C ARG A 69 0.70 -0.35 -26.11
N SER A 70 0.16 -0.23 -27.32
CA SER A 70 -0.57 0.97 -27.75
C SER A 70 -1.93 1.09 -27.05
N LEU A 71 -2.64 -0.03 -26.83
CA LEU A 71 -3.86 -0.08 -26.02
C LEU A 71 -3.63 0.30 -24.54
N ALA A 72 -2.50 -0.11 -23.96
CA ALA A 72 -2.15 0.20 -22.57
C ALA A 72 -1.65 1.65 -22.39
N ALA A 73 -0.97 2.21 -23.39
CA ALA A 73 -0.41 3.56 -23.34
C ALA A 73 -1.41 4.65 -23.73
N ASP A 74 -2.36 4.37 -24.64
CA ASP A 74 -3.41 5.30 -25.02
C ASP A 74 -4.72 4.57 -25.40
N PRO A 75 -5.61 4.34 -24.42
CA PRO A 75 -6.92 3.75 -24.66
C PRO A 75 -7.79 4.58 -25.63
N LEU A 76 -7.50 5.88 -25.78
CA LEU A 76 -8.30 6.78 -26.60
C LEU A 76 -7.88 6.73 -28.08
N GLN A 77 -6.61 6.45 -28.38
CA GLN A 77 -6.12 6.39 -29.76
C GLN A 77 -6.54 5.10 -30.49
N SER A 78 -6.55 3.96 -29.80
CA SER A 78 -6.94 2.66 -30.37
C SER A 78 -8.39 2.62 -30.88
N GLY A 79 -9.33 3.26 -30.17
CA GLY A 79 -10.72 3.36 -30.60
C GLY A 79 -10.96 4.33 -31.78
N ILE A 80 -9.99 5.22 -32.07
CA ILE A 80 -10.07 6.17 -33.18
C ILE A 80 -9.59 5.52 -34.49
N GLU A 81 -8.55 4.69 -34.46
CA GLU A 81 -8.04 3.99 -35.65
C GLU A 81 -9.06 2.99 -36.21
N ASP A 82 -9.69 2.16 -35.37
CA ASP A 82 -10.69 1.18 -35.81
C ASP A 82 -11.89 1.84 -36.51
N ARG A 83 -12.37 2.97 -35.96
CA ARG A 83 -13.50 3.71 -36.52
C ARG A 83 -13.15 4.39 -37.85
N ALA A 84 -11.92 4.88 -37.97
CA ALA A 84 -11.40 5.45 -39.22
C ALA A 84 -11.31 4.37 -40.31
N HIS A 85 -10.78 3.19 -40.00
CA HIS A 85 -10.71 2.08 -40.94
C HIS A 85 -12.09 1.55 -41.39
N GLU A 86 -13.09 1.52 -40.51
CA GLU A 86 -14.46 1.12 -40.89
C GLU A 86 -15.13 2.15 -41.81
N SER A 87 -14.95 3.45 -41.55
CA SER A 87 -15.53 4.51 -42.38
C SER A 87 -14.96 4.50 -43.81
N LEU A 88 -13.67 4.19 -43.98
CA LEU A 88 -13.03 4.06 -45.29
C LEU A 88 -13.53 2.84 -46.08
N ARG A 89 -13.90 1.74 -45.39
CA ARG A 89 -14.47 0.55 -46.03
C ARG A 89 -15.92 0.76 -46.49
N ARG A 90 -16.69 1.62 -45.83
CA ARG A 90 -18.09 1.89 -46.19
C ARG A 90 -18.27 2.86 -47.37
N ILE A 91 -17.23 3.63 -47.71
CA ILE A 91 -17.29 4.68 -48.74
C ILE A 91 -16.89 4.15 -50.14
N LYS A 92 -16.43 2.89 -50.24
CA LYS A 92 -16.09 2.23 -51.51
C LYS A 92 -17.11 1.16 -51.86
#